data_AF-A0A3P1T6X6-F1
#
_entry.id   AF-A0A3P1T6X6-F1
#
_cell.length_a   1.000
_cell.length_b   1.000
_cell.length_c   1.000
_cell.angle_alpha   90.00
_cell.angle_beta   90.00
_cell.angle_gamma   90.00
#
_symmetry.space_group_name_H-M   'P 1'
#
loop_
_entity.id
_entity.type
_entity.pdbx_description
1 polymer ?
#
loop_
_entity_poly.entity_id
_entity_poly.type
_entity_poly.pdbx_seq_one_letter_code
_entity_poly.pdbx_strand_id
1 'polypeptide(L)'
;MRVSRAERDAVRRRAKALGVKPSAWARAVLRDALDDRRHEVEALAAQAVVPRPRPELARAVEQLRRVGVNLNQTRRAGDVVDGHLLLDVLKQVDAVRAALGDEVAL
;
A
#
# COMPACT_ATOMS: atom_id res chain seq x y z
N MET A 1 10.03 -18.59 30.60
CA MET A 1 8.56 -18.45 30.79
C MET A 1 7.86 -19.56 30.03
N ARG A 2 6.99 -20.35 30.66
CA ARG A 2 6.15 -21.32 29.96
C ARG A 2 4.80 -20.65 29.67
N VAL A 3 4.40 -20.67 28.40
CA VAL A 3 3.18 -20.03 27.91
C VAL A 3 2.27 -21.12 27.35
N SER A 4 1.00 -21.10 27.73
CA SER A 4 -0.02 -22.04 27.27
C SER A 4 -0.19 -21.97 25.75
N ARG A 5 -0.83 -22.99 25.17
CA ARG A 5 -1.17 -22.97 23.74
C ARG A 5 -2.11 -21.79 23.42
N ALA A 6 -3.10 -21.55 24.27
CA ALA A 6 -4.08 -20.49 24.10
C ALA A 6 -3.45 -19.09 24.05
N GLU A 7 -2.50 -18.81 24.95
CA GLU A 7 -1.76 -17.54 24.97
C GLU A 7 -0.87 -17.39 23.74
N ARG A 8 -0.21 -18.46 23.29
CA ARG A 8 0.58 -18.44 22.05
C ARG A 8 -0.29 -18.12 20.83
N ASP A 9 -1.50 -18.68 20.77
CA ASP A 9 -2.42 -18.40 19.68
C ASP A 9 -2.99 -16.98 19.75
N ALA A 10 -3.23 -16.45 20.96
CA ALA A 10 -3.61 -15.05 21.15
C ALA A 10 -2.52 -14.09 20.63
N VAL A 11 -1.25 -14.35 20.99
CA VAL A 11 -0.08 -13.59 20.49
C VAL A 11 0.00 -13.66 18.96
N ARG A 12 -0.17 -14.84 18.36
CA ARG A 12 -0.17 -15.00 16.90
C ARG A 12 -1.29 -14.22 16.23
N ARG A 13 -2.52 -14.29 16.75
CA ARG A 13 -3.67 -13.55 16.20
C ARG A 13 -3.43 -12.05 16.26
N ARG A 14 -2.93 -11.54 17.38
CA ARG A 14 -2.71 -10.10 17.56
C ARG A 14 -1.57 -9.58 16.70
N ALA A 15 -0.47 -10.32 16.61
CA ALA A 15 0.62 -10.00 15.69
C ALA A 15 0.18 -10.02 14.22
N LYS A 16 -0.65 -11.00 13.82
CA LYS A 16 -1.22 -11.07 12.47
C LYS A 16 -2.09 -9.85 12.16
N ALA A 17 -2.97 -9.46 13.08
CA ALA A 17 -3.84 -8.30 12.91
C ALA A 17 -3.05 -6.98 12.70
N LEU A 18 -1.87 -6.88 13.32
CA LEU A 18 -0.98 -5.72 13.19
C LEU A 18 0.06 -5.88 12.08
N GLY A 19 0.07 -7.01 11.36
CA GLY A 19 1.02 -7.27 10.30
C GLY A 19 2.48 -7.39 10.76
N VAL A 20 2.74 -7.75 12.03
CA VAL A 20 4.07 -7.89 12.62
C VAL A 20 4.40 -9.34 13.02
N LYS A 21 5.67 -9.62 13.35
CA LYS A 21 6.08 -10.94 13.85
C LYS A 21 5.53 -11.18 15.27
N PRO A 22 5.11 -12.40 15.63
CA PRO A 22 4.68 -12.75 16.99
C PRO A 22 5.70 -12.36 18.09
N SER A 23 7.00 -12.50 17.82
CA SER A 23 8.06 -12.12 18.74
C SER A 23 8.24 -10.60 18.89
N ALA A 24 7.86 -9.81 17.88
CA ALA A 24 7.86 -8.35 17.97
C ALA A 24 6.71 -7.87 18.86
N TRP A 25 5.51 -8.43 18.67
CA TRP A 25 4.37 -8.17 19.54
C TRP A 25 4.65 -8.51 21.01
N ALA A 26 5.20 -9.71 21.27
CA ALA A 26 5.52 -10.13 22.64
C ALA A 26 6.56 -9.22 23.32
N ARG A 27 7.57 -8.75 22.56
CA ARG A 27 8.56 -7.79 23.08
C ARG A 27 7.96 -6.43 23.38
N ALA A 28 7.05 -5.92 22.54
CA ALA A 28 6.37 -4.65 22.78
C ALA A 28 5.54 -4.71 24.07
N VAL A 29 4.71 -5.75 24.22
CA VAL A 29 3.91 -5.97 25.44
C VAL A 29 4.81 -6.07 26.68
N LEU A 30 5.92 -6.80 26.61
CA LEU A 30 6.84 -6.93 27.74
C LEU A 30 7.52 -5.60 28.08
N ARG A 31 7.89 -4.79 27.08
CA ARG A 31 8.53 -3.48 27.32
C ARG A 31 7.58 -2.49 27.96
N ASP A 32 6.33 -2.44 27.50
CA ASP A 32 5.31 -1.56 28.08
C ASP A 32 4.98 -2.00 29.52
N ALA A 33 4.95 -3.31 29.79
CA ALA A 33 4.75 -3.83 31.16
C ALA A 33 5.95 -3.60 32.10
N LEU A 34 7.15 -3.32 31.58
CA LEU A 34 8.36 -3.09 32.37
C LEU A 34 8.66 -1.60 32.59
N ASP A 35 8.10 -0.70 31.78
CA ASP A 35 8.32 0.74 31.86
C ASP A 35 7.07 1.47 31.34
N ASP A 36 6.26 2.02 32.24
CA ASP A 36 4.99 2.69 31.92
C ASP A 36 5.15 3.93 31.02
N ARG A 37 6.38 4.42 30.84
CA ARG A 37 6.70 5.51 29.91
C ARG A 37 6.85 5.02 28.46
N ARG A 38 6.84 3.70 28.23
CA ARG A 38 6.88 3.09 26.90
C ARG A 38 5.48 2.81 26.40
N HIS A 39 5.30 3.06 25.10
CA HIS A 39 4.04 2.87 24.38
C HIS A 39 4.29 2.11 23.08
N GLU A 40 5.06 1.02 23.14
CA GLU A 40 5.47 0.24 21.98
C GLU A 40 4.27 -0.46 21.33
N VAL A 41 3.31 -0.93 22.13
CA VAL A 41 2.06 -1.51 21.61
C VAL A 41 1.23 -0.47 20.84
N GLU A 42 1.15 0.76 21.35
CA GLU A 42 0.46 1.85 20.68
C GLU A 42 1.17 2.25 19.39
N ALA A 43 2.51 2.33 19.41
CA ALA A 43 3.31 2.60 18.22
C ALA A 43 3.12 1.51 17.14
N LEU A 44 3.07 0.23 17.52
CA LEU A 44 2.75 -0.87 16.60
C LEU A 44 1.34 -0.75 16.02
N ALA A 45 0.36 -0.34 16.84
CA ALA A 45 -1.01 -0.12 16.39
C ALA A 45 -1.10 1.04 15.38
N ALA A 46 -0.43 2.16 15.66
CA ALA A 46 -0.37 3.30 14.75
C ALA A 46 0.26 2.92 13.41
N GLN A 47 1.37 2.17 13.41
CA GLN A 47 2.02 1.68 12.19
C GLN A 47 1.17 0.71 11.39
N ALA A 48 0.32 -0.09 12.04
CA ALA A 48 -0.59 -1.01 11.36
C ALA A 48 -1.71 -0.30 10.58
N VAL A 49 -2.09 0.92 11.00
CA VAL A 49 -3.09 1.75 10.31
C VAL A 49 -2.48 2.46 9.10
N VAL A 50 -1.17 2.69 9.09
CA VAL A 50 -0.49 3.28 7.92
C VAL A 50 -0.59 2.30 6.75
N PRO A 51 -1.22 2.69 5.63
CA PRO A 51 -1.28 1.84 4.44
C PRO A 51 0.13 1.45 4.04
N ARG A 52 0.39 0.13 3.93
CA ARG A 52 1.68 -0.33 3.43
C ARG A 52 1.93 0.31 2.06
N PRO A 53 3.16 0.78 1.79
CA PRO A 53 3.52 1.25 0.46
C PRO A 53 3.16 0.17 -0.54
N ARG A 54 2.37 0.54 -1.56
CA ARG A 54 2.07 -0.30 -2.72
C ARG A 54 2.77 0.36 -3.92
N PRO A 55 4.05 0.06 -4.16
CA PRO A 55 4.84 0.75 -5.18
C PRO A 55 4.21 0.66 -6.57
N GLU A 56 3.60 -0.48 -6.89
CA GLU A 56 2.86 -0.71 -8.14
C GLU A 56 1.64 0.22 -8.26
N LEU A 57 0.81 0.32 -7.21
CA LEU A 57 -0.32 1.24 -7.18
C LEU A 57 0.15 2.70 -7.28
N ALA A 58 1.23 3.07 -6.59
CA ALA A 58 1.79 4.42 -6.66
C ALA A 58 2.26 4.76 -8.09
N ARG A 59 2.91 3.79 -8.77
CA ARG A 59 3.29 3.94 -10.19
C ARG A 59 2.07 4.07 -11.10
N ALA A 60 1.05 3.25 -10.90
CA ALA A 60 -0.20 3.31 -11.68
C ALA A 60 -0.91 4.66 -11.51
N VAL A 61 -0.98 5.18 -10.28
CA VAL A 61 -1.54 6.52 -9.99
C VAL A 61 -0.75 7.62 -10.71
N GLU A 62 0.57 7.55 -10.73
CA GLU A 62 1.38 8.54 -11.45
C GLU A 62 1.18 8.46 -12.98
N GLN A 63 1.05 7.26 -13.56
CA GLN A 63 0.73 7.14 -14.99
C GLN A 63 -0.65 7.71 -15.32
N LEU A 64 -1.67 7.45 -14.48
CA LEU A 64 -2.99 8.07 -14.63
C LEU A 64 -2.94 9.60 -14.54
N ARG A 65 -2.12 10.15 -13.63
CA ARG A 65 -1.90 11.60 -13.53
C ARG A 65 -1.34 12.16 -14.84
N ARG A 66 -0.36 11.49 -15.44
CA ARG A 66 0.25 11.90 -16.73
C ARG A 66 -0.76 11.88 -17.87
N VAL A 67 -1.60 10.84 -17.95
CA VAL A 67 -2.72 10.78 -18.91
C VAL A 67 -3.62 12.00 -18.78
N GLY A 68 -4.05 12.32 -17.55
CA GLY A 68 -4.90 13.49 -17.30
C GLY A 68 -4.24 14.83 -17.69
N VAL A 69 -2.93 14.97 -17.47
CA VAL A 69 -2.17 16.15 -17.89
C VAL A 69 -2.18 16.29 -19.41
N ASN A 70 -1.84 15.22 -20.14
CA ASN A 70 -1.78 15.24 -21.60
C ASN A 70 -3.15 15.58 -22.21
N LEU A 71 -4.22 14.95 -21.73
CA LEU A 71 -5.58 15.24 -22.18
C LEU A 71 -5.99 16.70 -21.93
N ASN A 72 -5.66 17.24 -20.75
CA ASN A 72 -5.98 18.63 -20.43
C ASN A 72 -5.14 19.64 -21.24
N GLN A 73 -3.89 19.29 -21.60
CA GLN A 73 -3.06 20.10 -22.49
C GLN A 73 -3.66 20.19 -23.89
N THR A 74 -4.04 19.06 -24.49
CA THR A 74 -4.70 19.05 -25.81
C THR A 74 -6.03 19.80 -25.80
N ARG A 75 -6.87 19.58 -24.79
CA ARG A 75 -8.12 20.33 -24.64
C ARG A 75 -7.88 21.85 -24.58
N ARG A 76 -6.80 22.30 -23.93
CA ARG A 76 -6.43 23.72 -23.86
C ARG A 76 -5.86 24.25 -25.19
N ALA A 77 -5.20 23.41 -25.97
CA ALA A 77 -4.70 23.76 -27.30
C ALA A 77 -5.83 23.94 -28.33
N GLY A 78 -7.03 23.42 -28.04
CA GLY A 78 -8.18 23.50 -28.95
C GLY A 78 -8.17 22.42 -30.04
N ASP A 79 -7.24 21.47 -29.97
CA ASP A 79 -7.19 20.32 -30.86
C ASP A 79 -8.30 19.33 -30.51
N VAL A 80 -9.05 18.86 -31.53
CA VAL A 80 -10.20 17.96 -31.40
C VAL A 80 -9.80 16.52 -31.03
N VAL A 81 -8.59 16.33 -30.45
CA VAL A 81 -7.85 15.08 -30.21
C VAL A 81 -7.04 14.69 -31.45
N ASP A 82 -5.74 14.96 -31.37
CA ASP A 82 -4.74 14.50 -32.33
C ASP A 82 -4.51 12.98 -32.20
N GLY A 83 -4.24 12.30 -33.33
CA GLY A 83 -4.01 10.86 -33.38
C GLY A 83 -2.76 10.44 -32.60
N HIS A 84 -1.74 11.30 -32.51
CA HIS A 84 -0.56 11.02 -31.71
C HIS A 84 -0.88 11.00 -30.21
N LEU A 85 -1.66 11.97 -29.74
CA LEU A 85 -2.13 11.99 -28.35
C LEU A 85 -2.93 10.73 -28.01
N LEU A 86 -3.82 10.29 -28.91
CA LEU A 86 -4.62 9.09 -28.69
C LEU A 86 -3.72 7.86 -28.50
N LEU A 87 -2.71 7.68 -29.35
CA LEU A 87 -1.76 6.57 -29.25
C LEU A 87 -0.94 6.64 -27.96
N ASP A 88 -0.50 7.84 -27.56
CA ASP A 88 0.23 8.04 -26.31
C ASP A 88 -0.64 7.70 -25.09
N VAL A 89 -1.90 8.13 -25.07
CA VAL A 89 -2.84 7.81 -24.01
C VAL A 89 -3.11 6.31 -23.94
N LEU A 90 -3.36 5.64 -25.06
CA LEU A 90 -3.55 4.19 -25.11
C LEU A 90 -2.37 3.43 -24.51
N LYS A 91 -1.13 3.80 -24.89
CA LYS A 91 0.09 3.20 -24.34
C LYS A 91 0.21 3.37 -22.81
N GLN A 92 -0.16 4.54 -22.29
CA GLN A 92 -0.14 4.78 -20.84
C GLN A 92 -1.24 4.00 -20.11
N VAL A 93 -2.43 3.86 -20.72
CA VAL A 93 -3.51 3.04 -20.18
C VAL A 93 -3.09 1.57 -20.12
N ASP A 94 -2.44 1.03 -21.16
CA ASP A 94 -1.93 -0.34 -21.14
C ASP A 94 -0.87 -0.55 -20.06
N ALA A 95 0.02 0.43 -19.87
CA ALA A 95 1.00 0.39 -18.78
C ALA A 95 0.35 0.39 -17.39
N VAL A 96 -0.73 1.14 -17.19
CA VAL A 96 -1.52 1.15 -15.94
C VAL A 96 -2.19 -0.20 -15.73
N ARG A 97 -2.82 -0.77 -16.77
CA ARG A 97 -3.48 -2.08 -16.70
C ARG A 97 -2.51 -3.19 -16.33
N ALA A 98 -1.35 -3.22 -16.98
CA ALA A 98 -0.27 -4.16 -16.64
C ALA A 98 0.21 -3.98 -15.19
N ALA A 99 0.39 -2.74 -14.71
CA ALA A 99 0.79 -2.46 -13.33
C ALA A 99 -0.27 -2.85 -12.28
N LEU A 100 -1.54 -2.98 -12.68
CA LEU A 100 -2.64 -3.43 -11.82
C LEU A 100 -2.93 -4.93 -11.94
N GLY A 101 -2.15 -5.66 -12.75
CA GLY A 101 -2.31 -7.10 -12.97
C GLY A 101 -3.43 -7.47 -13.94
N ASP A 102 -3.97 -6.50 -14.70
CA ASP A 102 -4.87 -6.75 -15.83
C ASP A 102 -4.04 -7.10 -17.07
N GLU A 103 -3.41 -8.28 -17.04
CA GLU A 103 -2.81 -8.91 -18.21
C GLU A 103 -3.96 -9.48 -19.06
N VAL A 104 -4.61 -8.64 -19.87
CA VAL A 104 -5.55 -9.19 -20.85
C VAL A 104 -4.75 -9.98 -21.87
N ALA A 105 -5.01 -11.29 -21.83
CA ALA A 105 -4.69 -12.27 -22.85
C ALA A 105 -4.91 -11.68 -24.24
N LEU A 106 -3.83 -11.61 -25.03
CA LEU A 106 -3.90 -11.60 -26.49
C LEU A 106 -3.96 -13.05 -26.97
#